data_AF-A0A0F3RR62-F1
#
_entry.id   AF-A0A0F3RR62-F1
#
_cell.length_a   1.000
_cell.length_b   1.000
_cell.length_c   1.000
_cell.angle_alpha   90.00
_cell.angle_beta   90.00
_cell.angle_gamma   90.00
#
_symmetry.space_group_name_H-M   'P 1'
#
loop_
_entity.id
_entity.type
_entity.pdbx_description
1 polymer ?
#
loop_
_entity_poly.entity_id
_entity_poly.type
_entity_poly.pdbx_seq_one_letter_code
_entity_poly.pdbx_strand_id
1 'polypeptide(L)'
;MSNLYHILHKLPAIEHEDMMVEYENLAQSLVQSGKLRVDAEPKINFVRLSEPSLNVNIAISNEELNDPKLQHHTKAMLVNIYKKIIEKDKVIHKVNQIVSVLQKKMAMQLAVEQDLLLKLARLFVQSAHPIVIHWLLLERVEVFISYSNQIGDVMDIATWKYAGQNSGMQSINGNNIAIYVSCGGNPFFFTQRYQEQSIYGDGWPAIARLQIIAAQELGHYADIYRDINANIVGRHSVNSSFTKAKTNVLHARRSDLSRCYKILQNLECLGLNGLITYEKSVKFYRKNKVKGIKLLWARLLSFFYKQKLYFMIKQEDFIFVKVYKNEQYPGLMLKAMILDMISNLEPKAEVYKRDDPDAEEAIACVEALARVPQQVIKWGHITTMSIMQDLYYIYYKQVIPSLIDRYQYITGKPYMRNLNYVSQTLKYRIKKLWPFFKKTSLPSREV
;
A
#
# COMPACT_ATOMS: atom_id res chain seq x y z
N MET A 1 13.08 10.04 -11.76
CA MET A 1 11.90 9.40 -12.39
C MET A 1 10.74 9.50 -11.42
N SER A 2 9.54 9.81 -11.89
CA SER A 2 8.34 9.84 -11.05
C SER A 2 7.89 8.41 -10.75
N ASN A 3 7.72 8.06 -9.46
CA ASN A 3 7.13 6.78 -9.06
C ASN A 3 5.77 6.59 -9.74
N LEU A 4 5.55 5.42 -10.34
CA LEU A 4 4.30 5.11 -11.03
C LEU A 4 3.24 4.69 -10.00
N TYR A 5 2.28 5.57 -9.69
CA TYR A 5 1.23 5.31 -8.67
C TYR A 5 -0.14 4.96 -9.27
N HIS A 6 -0.27 4.87 -10.58
CA HIS A 6 -1.53 4.61 -11.27
C HIS A 6 -1.62 3.22 -11.92
N ILE A 7 -0.64 2.35 -11.65
CA ILE A 7 -0.53 1.02 -12.27
C ILE A 7 -0.68 -0.07 -11.22
N LEU A 8 -1.68 -0.93 -11.42
CA LEU A 8 -1.89 -2.15 -10.63
C LEU A 8 -1.89 -3.37 -11.54
N HIS A 9 -1.41 -4.50 -11.03
CA HIS A 9 -1.38 -5.78 -11.74
C HIS A 9 -2.78 -6.36 -11.96
N LYS A 10 -3.70 -6.13 -11.03
CA LYS A 10 -5.09 -6.59 -11.07
C LYS A 10 -6.01 -5.50 -10.50
N LEU A 11 -7.28 -5.52 -10.92
CA LEU A 11 -8.32 -4.71 -10.31
C LEU A 11 -8.58 -5.27 -8.89
N PRO A 12 -8.48 -4.44 -7.83
CA PRO A 12 -8.85 -4.88 -6.49
C PRO A 12 -10.36 -5.04 -6.39
N ALA A 13 -10.82 -5.98 -5.56
CA ALA A 13 -12.24 -6.14 -5.30
C ALA A 13 -12.76 -5.00 -4.39
N ILE A 14 -13.91 -4.42 -4.74
CA ILE A 14 -14.56 -3.34 -3.99
C ILE A 14 -15.87 -3.82 -3.38
N GLU A 15 -16.60 -4.65 -4.12
CA GLU A 15 -17.87 -5.23 -3.69
C GLU A 15 -17.63 -6.49 -2.86
N HIS A 16 -18.52 -6.74 -1.90
CA HIS A 16 -18.47 -7.88 -0.97
C HIS A 16 -18.32 -9.21 -1.71
N GLU A 17 -19.10 -9.42 -2.76
CA GLU A 17 -19.18 -10.68 -3.50
C GLU A 17 -17.96 -10.96 -4.39
N ASP A 18 -17.07 -9.99 -4.59
CA ASP A 18 -15.81 -10.16 -5.32
C ASP A 18 -14.62 -10.44 -4.39
N MET A 19 -14.82 -10.34 -3.07
CA MET A 19 -13.76 -10.54 -2.08
C MET A 19 -13.50 -12.03 -1.80
N MET A 20 -12.25 -12.37 -1.48
CA MET A 20 -11.97 -13.61 -0.76
C MET A 20 -12.53 -13.52 0.66
N VAL A 21 -13.07 -14.62 1.18
CA VAL A 21 -13.71 -14.69 2.50
C VAL A 21 -12.79 -14.16 3.60
N GLU A 22 -11.51 -14.54 3.57
CA GLU A 22 -10.52 -14.05 4.55
C GLU A 22 -10.37 -12.53 4.52
N TYR A 23 -10.23 -11.94 3.32
CA TYR A 23 -10.06 -10.50 3.19
C TYR A 23 -11.33 -9.73 3.56
N GLU A 24 -12.52 -10.25 3.23
CA GLU A 24 -13.77 -9.61 3.65
C GLU A 24 -13.90 -9.60 5.18
N ASN A 25 -13.62 -10.73 5.84
CA ASN A 25 -13.66 -10.81 7.31
C ASN A 25 -12.66 -9.84 7.94
N LEU A 26 -11.47 -9.70 7.36
CA LEU A 26 -10.46 -8.74 7.81
C LEU A 26 -10.91 -7.29 7.60
N ALA A 27 -11.53 -6.96 6.47
CA ALA A 27 -12.07 -5.63 6.21
C ALA A 27 -13.17 -5.26 7.23
N GLN A 28 -14.09 -6.18 7.50
CA GLN A 28 -15.13 -6.00 8.51
C GLN A 28 -14.53 -5.84 9.90
N SER A 29 -13.56 -6.69 10.26
CA SER A 29 -12.87 -6.63 11.56
C SER A 29 -12.12 -5.31 11.75
N LEU A 30 -11.50 -4.78 10.70
CA LEU A 30 -10.81 -3.50 10.73
C LEU A 30 -11.78 -2.34 11.00
N VAL A 31 -12.93 -2.30 10.34
CA VAL A 31 -13.95 -1.28 10.60
C VAL A 31 -14.52 -1.44 12.01
N GLN A 32 -14.88 -2.66 12.41
CA GLN A 32 -15.44 -2.96 13.74
C GLN A 32 -14.45 -2.70 14.89
N SER A 33 -13.14 -2.73 14.62
CA SER A 33 -12.13 -2.43 15.64
C SER A 33 -12.12 -0.97 16.10
N GLY A 34 -12.73 -0.07 15.31
CA GLY A 34 -12.65 1.37 15.50
C GLY A 34 -11.28 1.98 15.20
N LYS A 35 -10.33 1.21 14.66
CA LYS A 35 -8.97 1.69 14.36
C LYS A 35 -8.79 2.26 12.95
N LEU A 36 -9.81 2.15 12.10
CA LEU A 36 -9.84 2.79 10.79
C LEU A 36 -10.31 4.25 10.90
N ARG A 37 -9.46 5.17 10.47
CA ARG A 37 -9.66 6.62 10.45
C ARG A 37 -9.64 7.09 9.01
N VAL A 38 -10.73 7.68 8.57
CA VAL A 38 -10.97 8.11 7.20
C VAL A 38 -11.21 9.61 7.18
N ASP A 39 -10.44 10.28 6.34
CA ASP A 39 -10.68 11.64 5.88
C ASP A 39 -11.00 11.61 4.38
N ALA A 40 -12.29 11.75 4.07
CA ALA A 40 -12.85 11.63 2.74
C ALA A 40 -13.43 12.96 2.23
N GLU A 41 -12.93 14.10 2.73
CA GLU A 41 -13.25 15.49 2.33
C GLU A 41 -14.63 15.71 1.66
N PRO A 42 -15.64 16.29 2.34
CA PRO A 42 -15.62 16.86 3.70
C PRO A 42 -16.00 15.87 4.82
N LYS A 43 -16.12 14.56 4.51
CA LYS A 43 -16.56 13.54 5.47
C LYS A 43 -15.36 13.02 6.29
N ILE A 44 -15.46 13.01 7.62
CA ILE A 44 -14.40 12.55 8.52
C ILE A 44 -15.02 11.68 9.60
N ASN A 45 -14.38 10.56 9.97
CA ASN A 45 -14.88 9.67 11.04
C ASN A 45 -14.04 9.71 12.32
N PHE A 46 -13.16 10.69 12.50
CA PHE A 46 -12.31 10.79 13.70
C PHE A 46 -12.10 12.24 14.15
N VAL A 47 -11.86 12.41 15.45
CA VAL A 47 -11.54 13.70 16.07
C VAL A 47 -10.21 13.60 16.79
N ARG A 48 -9.47 14.72 16.83
CA ARG A 48 -8.19 14.79 17.55
C ARG A 48 -8.37 15.36 18.95
N LEU A 49 -7.75 14.71 19.93
CA LEU A 49 -7.56 15.21 21.29
C LEU A 49 -6.15 15.78 21.42
N SER A 50 -6.07 17.10 21.30
CA SER A 50 -4.96 18.00 21.63
C SER A 50 -4.75 18.25 23.12
N GLU A 51 -3.77 17.64 23.81
CA GLU A 51 -3.41 18.03 25.18
C GLU A 51 -1.89 18.24 25.31
N PRO A 52 -1.38 19.45 24.96
CA PRO A 52 0.05 19.75 24.94
C PRO A 52 0.74 19.60 26.30
N SER A 53 0.02 19.91 27.38
CA SER A 53 0.52 19.79 28.76
C SER A 53 0.94 18.36 29.12
N LEU A 54 0.32 17.37 28.47
CA LEU A 54 0.57 15.94 28.68
C LEU A 54 1.42 15.31 27.58
N ASN A 55 1.82 16.11 26.58
CA ASN A 55 2.35 15.62 25.31
C ASN A 55 1.45 14.54 24.68
N VAL A 56 0.13 14.75 24.75
CA VAL A 56 -0.87 13.82 24.21
C VAL A 56 -1.46 14.43 22.95
N ASN A 57 -1.31 13.72 21.84
CA ASN A 57 -2.08 13.95 20.64
C ASN A 57 -2.59 12.62 20.11
N ILE A 58 -3.89 12.38 20.24
CA ILE A 58 -4.50 11.11 19.82
C ILE A 58 -5.72 11.39 18.94
N ALA A 59 -5.87 10.58 17.90
CA ALA A 59 -7.08 10.59 17.08
C ALA A 59 -8.02 9.49 17.59
N ILE A 60 -9.28 9.83 17.85
CA ILE A 60 -10.29 8.87 18.31
C ILE A 60 -11.40 8.80 17.27
N SER A 61 -11.72 7.59 16.81
CA SER A 61 -12.74 7.39 15.80
C SER A 61 -14.15 7.58 16.36
N ASN A 62 -15.12 7.73 15.45
CA ASN A 62 -16.54 7.81 15.77
C ASN A 62 -17.01 6.53 16.47
N GLU A 63 -16.55 5.37 16.00
CA GLU A 63 -16.83 4.06 16.57
C GLU A 63 -16.28 3.97 18.00
N GLU A 64 -15.05 4.41 18.25
CA GLU A 64 -14.43 4.43 19.58
C GLU A 64 -15.13 5.34 20.58
N LEU A 65 -15.82 6.38 20.12
CA LEU A 65 -16.57 7.32 20.96
C LEU A 65 -18.01 6.86 21.21
N ASN A 66 -18.64 6.18 20.25
CA ASN A 66 -20.09 5.96 20.25
C ASN A 66 -20.52 4.49 20.32
N ASP A 67 -19.66 3.52 19.99
CA ASP A 67 -19.94 2.10 20.24
C ASP A 67 -19.68 1.77 21.72
N PRO A 68 -20.69 1.31 22.49
CA PRO A 68 -20.52 0.95 23.90
C PRO A 68 -19.38 -0.05 24.17
N LYS A 69 -19.14 -1.00 23.25
CA LYS A 69 -18.08 -2.02 23.40
C LYS A 69 -16.68 -1.40 23.31
N LEU A 70 -16.50 -0.41 22.43
CA LEU A 70 -15.21 0.25 22.22
C LEU A 70 -14.99 1.40 23.20
N GLN A 71 -16.06 2.12 23.55
CA GLN A 71 -16.00 3.29 24.43
C GLN A 71 -15.40 2.95 25.80
N HIS A 72 -15.64 1.76 26.34
CA HIS A 72 -15.02 1.31 27.59
C HIS A 72 -13.49 1.29 27.49
N HIS A 73 -12.94 0.77 26.40
CA HIS A 73 -11.49 0.75 26.17
C HIS A 73 -10.92 2.15 25.97
N THR A 74 -11.62 3.01 25.21
CA THR A 74 -11.24 4.42 25.01
C THR A 74 -11.17 5.16 26.34
N LYS A 75 -12.19 5.01 27.20
CA LYS A 75 -12.24 5.59 28.55
C LYS A 75 -11.09 5.07 29.41
N ALA A 76 -10.81 3.77 29.40
CA ALA A 76 -9.70 3.20 30.17
C ALA A 76 -8.33 3.74 29.72
N MET A 77 -8.12 3.91 28.41
CA MET A 77 -6.91 4.53 27.86
C MET A 77 -6.78 5.99 28.33
N LEU A 78 -7.85 6.79 28.25
CA LEU A 78 -7.86 8.17 28.75
C LEU A 78 -7.62 8.25 30.26
N VAL A 79 -8.23 7.36 31.06
CA VAL A 79 -7.97 7.27 32.51
C VAL A 79 -6.48 7.01 32.76
N ASN A 80 -5.85 6.11 32.01
CA ASN A 80 -4.42 5.82 32.15
C ASN A 80 -3.51 7.01 31.81
N ILE A 81 -3.93 7.87 30.89
CA ILE A 81 -3.24 9.12 30.56
C ILE A 81 -3.40 10.13 31.69
N TYR A 82 -4.64 10.42 32.09
CA TYR A 82 -4.95 11.52 33.02
C TYR A 82 -4.69 11.20 34.49
N LYS A 83 -4.66 9.91 34.90
CA LYS A 83 -4.34 9.51 36.29
C LYS A 83 -2.93 9.91 36.72
N LYS A 84 -2.04 10.26 35.79
CA LYS A 84 -0.69 10.73 36.10
C LYS A 84 -0.70 12.11 36.75
N ILE A 85 -1.75 12.91 36.53
CA ILE A 85 -1.79 14.34 36.85
C ILE A 85 -3.06 14.76 37.61
N ILE A 86 -4.09 13.91 37.61
CA ILE A 86 -5.34 14.15 38.32
C ILE A 86 -5.53 13.10 39.41
N GLU A 87 -6.01 13.53 40.59
CA GLU A 87 -6.39 12.66 41.70
C GLU A 87 -7.37 11.57 41.28
N LYS A 88 -7.18 10.34 41.78
CA LYS A 88 -7.93 9.14 41.36
C LYS A 88 -9.45 9.34 41.30
N ASP A 89 -10.02 10.04 42.28
CA ASP A 89 -11.47 10.21 42.40
C ASP A 89 -12.06 11.20 41.39
N LYS A 90 -11.23 12.10 40.83
CA LYS A 90 -11.64 13.12 39.85
C LYS A 90 -11.35 12.74 38.40
N VAL A 91 -10.45 11.76 38.16
CA VAL A 91 -10.05 11.32 36.80
C VAL A 91 -11.26 10.82 36.00
N ILE A 92 -12.11 10.00 36.60
CA ILE A 92 -13.27 9.41 35.90
C ILE A 92 -14.23 10.50 35.42
N HIS A 93 -14.53 11.47 36.28
CA HIS A 93 -15.40 12.59 35.92
C HIS A 93 -14.79 13.42 34.78
N LYS A 94 -13.49 13.74 34.85
CA LYS A 94 -12.78 14.47 33.79
C LYS A 94 -12.81 13.71 32.46
N VAL A 95 -12.55 12.40 32.48
CA VAL A 95 -12.59 11.56 31.27
C VAL A 95 -13.98 11.54 30.64
N ASN A 96 -15.04 11.42 31.46
CA ASN A 96 -16.41 11.49 30.94
C ASN A 96 -16.74 12.85 30.31
N GLN A 97 -16.26 13.96 30.91
CA GLN A 97 -16.39 15.28 30.31
C GLN A 97 -15.66 15.39 28.96
N ILE A 98 -14.42 14.88 28.88
CA ILE A 98 -13.63 14.87 27.64
C ILE A 98 -14.36 14.07 26.56
N VAL A 99 -14.82 12.85 26.88
CA VAL A 99 -15.56 12.01 25.92
C VAL A 99 -16.82 12.73 25.44
N SER A 100 -17.59 13.37 26.33
CA SER A 100 -18.79 14.13 25.95
C SER A 100 -18.45 15.30 25.00
N VAL A 101 -17.36 16.03 25.26
CA VAL A 101 -16.90 17.10 24.36
C VAL A 101 -16.48 16.55 23.00
N LEU A 102 -15.76 15.43 22.96
CA LEU A 102 -15.34 14.79 21.71
C LEU A 102 -16.54 14.24 20.92
N GLN A 103 -17.53 13.66 21.58
CA GLN A 103 -18.79 13.23 20.95
C GLN A 103 -19.55 14.40 20.32
N LYS A 104 -19.63 15.54 21.01
CA LYS A 104 -20.22 16.76 20.44
C LYS A 104 -19.46 17.26 19.23
N LYS A 105 -18.12 17.27 19.26
CA LYS A 105 -17.28 17.63 18.11
C LYS A 105 -17.49 16.68 16.94
N MET A 106 -17.56 15.37 17.20
CA MET A 106 -17.84 14.35 16.19
C MET A 106 -19.21 14.56 15.54
N ALA A 107 -20.24 14.88 16.32
CA ALA A 107 -21.59 15.14 15.81
C ALA A 107 -21.69 16.39 14.90
N MET A 108 -20.71 17.30 14.95
CA MET A 108 -20.63 18.45 14.04
C MET A 108 -19.97 18.11 12.70
N GLN A 109 -19.31 16.96 12.58
CA GLN A 109 -18.66 16.53 11.34
C GLN A 109 -19.65 15.81 10.42
N LEU A 110 -19.38 15.84 9.11
CA LEU A 110 -20.13 15.04 8.15
C LEU A 110 -19.73 13.56 8.29
N ALA A 111 -20.71 12.72 8.62
CA ALA A 111 -20.47 11.30 8.86
C ALA A 111 -19.97 10.58 7.60
N VAL A 112 -18.95 9.75 7.77
CA VAL A 112 -18.53 8.77 6.77
C VAL A 112 -19.49 7.58 6.86
N GLU A 113 -20.13 7.25 5.74
CA GLU A 113 -21.07 6.14 5.68
C GLU A 113 -20.37 4.78 5.86
N GLN A 114 -21.06 3.83 6.49
CA GLN A 114 -20.52 2.49 6.75
C GLN A 114 -20.10 1.75 5.47
N ASP A 115 -20.86 1.92 4.39
CA ASP A 115 -20.53 1.33 3.08
C ASP A 115 -19.21 1.88 2.54
N LEU A 116 -18.96 3.18 2.72
CA LEU A 116 -17.72 3.82 2.30
C LEU A 116 -16.52 3.31 3.13
N LEU A 117 -16.68 3.20 4.45
CA LEU A 117 -15.66 2.62 5.33
C LEU A 117 -15.30 1.18 4.90
N LEU A 118 -16.30 0.35 4.63
CA LEU A 118 -16.09 -1.02 4.19
C LEU A 118 -15.40 -1.09 2.82
N LYS A 119 -15.78 -0.26 1.86
CA LYS A 119 -15.11 -0.21 0.55
C LYS A 119 -13.65 0.20 0.66
N LEU A 120 -13.32 1.19 1.49
CA LEU A 120 -11.94 1.60 1.75
C LEU A 120 -11.15 0.51 2.48
N ALA A 121 -11.76 -0.14 3.48
CA ALA A 121 -11.16 -1.25 4.19
C ALA A 121 -10.86 -2.44 3.26
N ARG A 122 -11.79 -2.80 2.36
CA ARG A 122 -11.60 -3.85 1.34
C ARG A 122 -10.42 -3.56 0.44
N LEU A 123 -10.28 -2.33 -0.04
CA LEU A 123 -9.09 -1.92 -0.78
C LEU A 123 -7.85 -2.13 0.12
N PHE A 124 -7.81 -1.48 1.29
CA PHE A 124 -6.65 -1.54 2.18
C PHE A 124 -6.14 -2.97 2.46
N VAL A 125 -7.01 -3.90 2.89
CA VAL A 125 -6.59 -5.26 3.28
C VAL A 125 -6.04 -6.11 2.13
N GLN A 126 -6.42 -5.82 0.89
CA GLN A 126 -5.89 -6.51 -0.30
C GLN A 126 -4.46 -6.09 -0.67
N SER A 127 -3.93 -5.04 -0.04
CA SER A 127 -2.62 -4.46 -0.38
C SER A 127 -1.45 -5.27 0.18
N ALA A 128 -1.70 -6.30 1.01
CA ALA A 128 -0.68 -7.15 1.59
C ALA A 128 -1.16 -8.60 1.82
N HIS A 129 -0.25 -9.45 2.29
CA HIS A 129 -0.60 -10.79 2.76
C HIS A 129 -1.53 -10.69 3.99
N PRO A 130 -2.61 -11.49 4.10
CA PRO A 130 -3.60 -11.30 5.17
C PRO A 130 -3.04 -11.43 6.59
N ILE A 131 -2.00 -12.24 6.78
CA ILE A 131 -1.33 -12.36 8.10
C ILE A 131 -0.84 -11.01 8.64
N VAL A 132 -0.45 -10.08 7.75
CA VAL A 132 -0.02 -8.74 8.13
C VAL A 132 -1.19 -7.96 8.73
N ILE A 133 -2.39 -8.13 8.16
CA ILE A 133 -3.62 -7.49 8.66
C ILE A 133 -4.07 -8.15 9.97
N HIS A 134 -3.94 -9.47 10.11
CA HIS A 134 -4.21 -10.15 11.39
C HIS A 134 -3.34 -9.59 12.52
N TRP A 135 -2.05 -9.35 12.26
CA TRP A 135 -1.14 -8.71 13.21
C TRP A 135 -1.56 -7.29 13.55
N LEU A 136 -1.90 -6.48 12.53
CA LEU A 136 -2.38 -5.10 12.69
C LEU A 136 -3.59 -5.07 13.64
N LEU A 137 -4.55 -5.98 13.45
CA LEU A 137 -5.74 -6.10 14.30
C LEU A 137 -5.39 -6.55 15.73
N LEU A 138 -4.47 -7.52 15.87
CA LEU A 138 -4.02 -8.03 17.17
C LEU A 138 -3.36 -6.93 18.01
N GLU A 139 -2.50 -6.13 17.37
CA GLU A 139 -1.79 -5.01 18.01
C GLU A 139 -2.63 -3.72 18.08
N ARG A 140 -3.86 -3.74 17.55
CA ARG A 140 -4.79 -2.59 17.49
C ARG A 140 -4.16 -1.34 16.84
N VAL A 141 -3.36 -1.56 15.81
CA VAL A 141 -2.66 -0.51 15.04
C VAL A 141 -3.65 0.42 14.36
N GLU A 142 -3.34 1.71 14.37
CA GLU A 142 -4.19 2.74 13.78
C GLU A 142 -3.97 2.83 12.27
N VAL A 143 -5.05 2.90 11.49
CA VAL A 143 -4.98 3.03 10.03
C VAL A 143 -5.67 4.32 9.62
N PHE A 144 -4.93 5.21 8.98
CA PHE A 144 -5.42 6.47 8.44
C PHE A 144 -5.47 6.39 6.92
N ILE A 145 -6.64 6.65 6.34
CA ILE A 145 -6.84 6.76 4.91
C ILE A 145 -7.37 8.16 4.60
N SER A 146 -6.71 8.89 3.71
CA SER A 146 -7.16 10.22 3.29
C SER A 146 -7.28 10.38 1.79
N TYR A 147 -8.23 11.20 1.36
CA TYR A 147 -8.35 11.63 -0.04
C TYR A 147 -7.34 12.72 -0.41
N SER A 148 -6.67 13.32 0.58
CA SER A 148 -5.64 14.33 0.35
C SER A 148 -4.46 13.79 -0.46
N ASN A 149 -3.73 14.71 -1.10
CA ASN A 149 -2.55 14.39 -1.90
C ASN A 149 -1.31 14.10 -1.05
N GLN A 150 -1.24 14.61 0.18
CA GLN A 150 -0.10 14.43 1.07
C GLN A 150 -0.50 13.72 2.36
N ILE A 151 0.33 12.76 2.76
CA ILE A 151 0.18 12.08 4.05
C ILE A 151 0.33 13.07 5.22
N GLY A 152 1.11 14.14 5.02
CA GLY A 152 1.30 15.23 6.00
C GLY A 152 0.02 15.93 6.41
N ASP A 153 -1.02 15.91 5.57
CA ASP A 153 -2.33 16.49 5.89
C ASP A 153 -3.08 15.65 6.94
N VAL A 154 -2.78 14.35 7.00
CA VAL A 154 -3.40 13.37 7.90
C VAL A 154 -2.54 13.09 9.12
N MET A 155 -1.23 13.32 9.00
CA MET A 155 -0.30 13.24 10.12
C MET A 155 -0.49 14.44 11.04
N ASP A 156 -0.25 14.22 12.33
CA ASP A 156 -0.12 15.34 13.26
C ASP A 156 1.28 15.93 13.17
N ILE A 157 1.38 17.16 12.66
CA ILE A 157 2.66 17.89 12.49
C ILE A 157 3.35 18.11 13.85
N ALA A 158 2.60 18.26 14.95
CA ALA A 158 3.18 18.41 16.28
C ALA A 158 3.87 17.11 16.74
N THR A 159 3.22 15.96 16.58
CA THR A 159 3.81 14.63 16.82
C THR A 159 4.99 14.35 15.88
N TRP A 160 4.89 14.72 14.60
CA TRP A 160 5.97 14.59 13.61
C TRP A 160 7.20 15.41 14.01
N LYS A 161 7.02 16.69 14.39
CA LYS A 161 8.10 17.58 14.82
C LYS A 161 8.75 17.12 16.13
N TYR A 162 7.98 16.58 17.08
CA TYR A 162 8.50 16.13 18.38
C TYR A 162 9.17 14.74 18.30
N ALA A 163 8.72 13.86 17.39
CA ALA A 163 9.35 12.57 17.13
C ALA A 163 10.66 12.66 16.32
N GLY A 164 11.02 13.84 15.81
CA GLY A 164 12.24 14.06 15.03
C GLY A 164 12.28 13.26 13.73
N GLN A 165 13.49 12.99 13.22
CA GLN A 165 13.77 12.24 11.97
C GLN A 165 13.20 10.80 11.91
N ASN A 166 12.50 10.34 12.96
CA ASN A 166 11.88 9.02 13.08
C ASN A 166 10.35 9.05 12.87
N SER A 167 9.86 10.05 12.16
CA SER A 167 8.44 10.27 11.96
C SER A 167 7.95 9.57 10.67
N GLY A 168 7.76 8.27 10.84
CA GLY A 168 7.24 7.24 9.94
C GLY A 168 7.37 5.90 10.68
N MET A 169 6.89 4.77 10.15
CA MET A 169 7.03 3.43 10.79
C MET A 169 8.46 3.03 11.19
N GLN A 170 9.46 3.85 10.87
CA GLN A 170 10.85 3.75 11.30
C GLN A 170 11.04 3.78 12.83
N SER A 171 10.04 4.23 13.61
CA SER A 171 10.09 4.16 15.08
C SER A 171 9.74 2.76 15.61
N ILE A 172 10.70 2.10 16.25
CA ILE A 172 10.54 0.82 16.97
C ILE A 172 9.92 0.95 18.36
N ASN A 173 9.60 2.16 18.82
CA ASN A 173 9.23 2.38 20.21
C ASN A 173 7.89 1.76 20.62
N GLY A 174 7.20 1.02 19.72
CA GLY A 174 6.01 0.19 19.98
C GLY A 174 4.75 0.95 20.39
N ASN A 175 4.91 2.14 20.96
CA ASN A 175 3.87 3.07 21.28
C ASN A 175 3.56 3.91 20.03
N ASN A 176 2.31 3.89 19.61
CA ASN A 176 1.75 4.68 18.50
C ASN A 176 2.23 4.26 17.09
N ILE A 177 2.27 2.96 16.80
CA ILE A 177 2.38 2.50 15.41
C ILE A 177 1.07 2.86 14.70
N ALA A 178 1.19 3.65 13.63
CA ALA A 178 0.10 4.03 12.76
C ALA A 178 0.52 3.87 11.29
N ILE A 179 -0.45 3.50 10.46
CA ILE A 179 -0.31 3.37 9.02
C ILE A 179 -1.04 4.52 8.36
N TYR A 180 -0.38 5.23 7.46
CA TYR A 180 -0.96 6.37 6.77
C TYR A 180 -1.00 6.14 5.26
N VAL A 181 -2.18 6.26 4.66
CA VAL A 181 -2.41 6.02 3.24
C VAL A 181 -3.11 7.22 2.62
N SER A 182 -2.47 7.82 1.62
CA SER A 182 -3.04 8.92 0.83
C SER A 182 -3.56 8.38 -0.52
N CYS A 183 -4.79 8.72 -0.86
CA CYS A 183 -5.43 8.35 -2.12
C CYS A 183 -5.22 9.41 -3.21
N GLY A 184 -4.98 10.68 -2.85
CA GLY A 184 -4.80 11.78 -3.80
C GLY A 184 -6.00 12.01 -4.73
N GLY A 185 -7.21 11.78 -4.20
CA GLY A 185 -8.49 11.80 -4.90
C GLY A 185 -9.49 10.83 -4.29
N ASN A 186 -10.75 10.92 -4.72
CA ASN A 186 -11.84 10.03 -4.31
C ASN A 186 -11.80 8.72 -5.13
N PRO A 187 -11.52 7.55 -4.51
CA PRO A 187 -11.40 6.26 -5.21
C PRO A 187 -12.69 5.79 -5.91
N PHE A 188 -13.85 6.33 -5.56
CA PHE A 188 -15.15 5.86 -6.04
C PHE A 188 -15.87 6.85 -6.96
N PHE A 189 -15.22 7.97 -7.31
CA PHE A 189 -15.77 8.93 -8.24
C PHE A 189 -15.29 8.64 -9.67
N PHE A 190 -16.20 8.06 -10.47
CA PHE A 190 -15.97 7.76 -11.88
C PHE A 190 -16.77 8.72 -12.76
N THR A 191 -16.16 9.82 -13.23
CA THR A 191 -16.84 10.75 -14.15
C THR A 191 -17.21 10.04 -15.47
N GLN A 192 -18.31 10.47 -16.11
CA GLN A 192 -18.68 9.98 -17.45
C GLN A 192 -17.60 10.29 -18.51
N ARG A 193 -16.75 11.30 -18.26
CA ARG A 193 -15.52 11.60 -19.02
C ARG A 193 -14.29 11.01 -18.33
N TYR A 194 -14.35 9.73 -18.00
CA TYR A 194 -13.13 8.97 -17.77
C TYR A 194 -12.31 9.00 -19.06
N GLN A 195 -11.41 9.98 -19.18
CA GLN A 195 -10.32 9.88 -20.12
C GLN A 195 -9.55 8.66 -19.66
N GLU A 196 -9.48 7.62 -20.49
CA GLU A 196 -8.81 6.34 -20.20
C GLU A 196 -7.31 6.51 -19.86
N GLN A 197 -6.83 7.75 -19.73
CA GLN A 197 -5.46 8.22 -19.63
C GLN A 197 -5.17 9.07 -18.37
N SER A 198 -6.11 9.24 -17.42
CA SER A 198 -5.79 9.98 -16.19
C SER A 198 -4.79 9.19 -15.33
N ILE A 199 -3.67 9.82 -14.96
CA ILE A 199 -2.62 9.25 -14.11
C ILE A 199 -2.68 9.76 -12.67
N TYR A 200 -3.55 10.74 -12.38
CA TYR A 200 -3.77 11.34 -11.06
C TYR A 200 -5.25 11.68 -10.84
N GLY A 201 -5.64 11.94 -9.58
CA GLY A 201 -6.99 12.34 -9.20
C GLY A 201 -7.94 11.15 -8.95
N ASP A 202 -9.23 11.42 -9.11
CA ASP A 202 -10.31 10.53 -8.68
C ASP A 202 -10.42 9.20 -9.47
N GLY A 203 -11.03 8.21 -8.82
CA GLY A 203 -11.35 6.87 -9.30
C GLY A 203 -10.11 5.97 -9.41
N TRP A 204 -9.81 5.42 -10.58
CA TRP A 204 -8.71 4.47 -10.77
C TRP A 204 -7.34 4.94 -10.26
N PRO A 205 -6.85 6.15 -10.59
CA PRO A 205 -5.56 6.61 -10.07
C PRO A 205 -5.55 6.66 -8.54
N ALA A 206 -6.65 7.07 -7.90
CA ALA A 206 -6.79 7.07 -6.45
C ALA A 206 -6.83 5.65 -5.86
N ILE A 207 -7.55 4.71 -6.48
CA ILE A 207 -7.53 3.28 -6.09
C ILE A 207 -6.11 2.73 -6.17
N ALA A 208 -5.43 2.97 -7.29
CA ALA A 208 -4.06 2.50 -7.52
C ALA A 208 -3.10 3.09 -6.50
N ARG A 209 -3.17 4.40 -6.24
CA ARG A 209 -2.33 5.07 -5.25
C ARG A 209 -2.56 4.52 -3.84
N LEU A 210 -3.83 4.32 -3.44
CA LEU A 210 -4.18 3.69 -2.15
C LEU A 210 -3.52 2.33 -2.02
N GLN A 211 -3.73 1.43 -3.00
CA GLN A 211 -3.15 0.08 -2.99
C GLN A 211 -1.62 0.10 -2.90
N ILE A 212 -0.97 0.98 -3.66
CA ILE A 212 0.49 1.04 -3.78
C ILE A 212 1.12 1.60 -2.50
N ILE A 213 0.56 2.68 -1.95
CA ILE A 213 1.05 3.26 -0.69
C ILE A 213 0.76 2.30 0.47
N ALA A 214 -0.47 1.78 0.58
CA ALA A 214 -0.81 0.82 1.62
C ALA A 214 0.10 -0.42 1.59
N ALA A 215 0.44 -0.94 0.41
CA ALA A 215 1.34 -2.09 0.29
C ALA A 215 2.75 -1.80 0.80
N GLN A 216 3.29 -0.61 0.52
CA GLN A 216 4.58 -0.18 1.04
C GLN A 216 4.53 -0.06 2.58
N GLU A 217 3.51 0.63 3.09
CA GLU A 217 3.35 0.85 4.52
C GLU A 217 3.17 -0.48 5.28
N LEU A 218 2.35 -1.39 4.75
CA LEU A 218 2.19 -2.74 5.29
C LEU A 218 3.46 -3.58 5.14
N GLY A 219 4.30 -3.33 4.14
CA GLY A 219 5.63 -3.91 4.00
C GLY A 219 6.56 -3.50 5.13
N HIS A 220 6.57 -2.20 5.47
CA HIS A 220 7.32 -1.66 6.62
C HIS A 220 6.86 -2.24 7.95
N TYR A 221 5.55 -2.44 8.12
CA TYR A 221 4.98 -3.06 9.32
C TYR A 221 5.29 -4.57 9.40
N ALA A 222 5.23 -5.28 8.26
CA ALA A 222 5.57 -6.70 8.17
C ALA A 222 7.04 -6.97 8.51
N ASP A 223 7.94 -6.04 8.19
CA ASP A 223 9.36 -6.12 8.50
C ASP A 223 9.68 -6.03 10.01
N ILE A 224 8.72 -5.64 10.87
CA ILE A 224 8.91 -5.65 12.33
C ILE A 224 9.04 -7.08 12.85
N TYR A 225 10.16 -7.36 13.53
CA TYR A 225 10.45 -8.65 14.13
C TYR A 225 10.01 -8.71 15.58
N ARG A 226 9.30 -9.78 15.94
CA ARG A 226 8.66 -9.99 17.24
C ARG A 226 9.20 -11.23 17.92
N ASP A 227 9.39 -11.14 19.24
CA ASP A 227 9.74 -12.28 20.07
C ASP A 227 8.51 -13.17 20.38
N ILE A 228 8.72 -14.21 21.19
CA ILE A 228 7.66 -15.15 21.60
C ILE A 228 6.55 -14.51 22.45
N ASN A 229 6.81 -13.35 23.04
CA ASN A 229 5.87 -12.60 23.90
C ASN A 229 5.20 -11.45 23.15
N ALA A 230 5.32 -11.41 21.81
CA ALA A 230 4.85 -10.32 20.95
C ALA A 230 5.59 -8.99 21.15
N ASN A 231 6.72 -8.97 21.86
CA ASN A 231 7.51 -7.74 22.00
C ASN A 231 8.25 -7.46 20.70
N ILE A 232 8.28 -6.18 20.31
CA ILE A 232 9.08 -5.72 19.18
C ILE A 232 10.55 -5.73 19.60
N VAL A 233 11.37 -6.50 18.89
CA VAL A 233 12.81 -6.69 19.20
C VAL A 233 13.73 -6.22 18.06
N GLY A 234 13.16 -5.84 16.91
CA GLY A 234 13.93 -5.29 15.80
C GLY A 234 13.17 -5.41 14.47
N ARG A 235 13.93 -5.57 13.38
CA ARG A 235 13.39 -5.77 12.03
C ARG A 235 14.01 -6.99 11.35
N HIS A 236 13.38 -7.47 10.28
CA HIS A 236 13.95 -8.50 9.43
C HIS A 236 15.09 -7.94 8.58
N SER A 237 15.02 -6.67 8.20
CA SER A 237 15.98 -5.95 7.35
C SER A 237 17.25 -5.45 8.04
N VAL A 238 17.20 -5.10 9.33
CA VAL A 238 18.30 -4.43 10.07
C VAL A 238 18.54 -5.03 11.45
N ASN A 239 19.68 -4.70 12.06
CA ASN A 239 19.96 -5.03 13.46
C ASN A 239 19.03 -4.26 14.43
N SER A 240 18.97 -4.69 15.69
CA SER A 240 18.11 -4.08 16.72
C SER A 240 18.43 -2.61 17.01
N SER A 241 19.66 -2.17 16.74
CA SER A 241 20.10 -0.78 16.91
C SER A 241 19.84 0.12 15.70
N PHE A 242 19.32 -0.41 14.58
CA PHE A 242 19.07 0.34 13.34
C PHE A 242 20.31 0.97 12.70
N THR A 243 21.50 0.54 13.12
CA THR A 243 22.76 1.08 12.63
C THR A 243 23.29 0.33 11.42
N LYS A 244 22.90 -0.94 11.24
CA LYS A 244 23.43 -1.78 10.16
C LYS A 244 22.35 -2.66 9.54
N ALA A 245 22.37 -2.76 8.21
CA ALA A 245 21.62 -3.75 7.46
C ALA A 245 22.05 -5.17 7.85
N LYS A 246 21.10 -6.12 7.86
CA LYS A 246 21.47 -7.53 7.91
C LYS A 246 22.13 -7.92 6.60
N THR A 247 23.20 -8.70 6.68
CA THR A 247 24.05 -9.07 5.54
C THR A 247 23.25 -9.73 4.42
N ASN A 248 22.32 -10.63 4.74
CA ASN A 248 21.46 -11.30 3.76
C ASN A 248 20.58 -10.30 2.97
N VAL A 249 19.99 -9.30 3.64
CA VAL A 249 19.12 -8.29 2.99
C VAL A 249 19.95 -7.33 2.15
N LEU A 250 21.11 -6.90 2.65
CA LEU A 250 22.05 -6.07 1.92
C LEU A 250 22.51 -6.76 0.61
N HIS A 251 22.93 -8.02 0.70
CA HIS A 251 23.33 -8.79 -0.47
C HIS A 251 22.18 -8.98 -1.47
N ALA A 252 20.98 -9.31 -0.97
CA ALA A 252 19.79 -9.45 -1.81
C ALA A 252 19.46 -8.16 -2.56
N ARG A 253 19.47 -6.99 -1.89
CA ARG A 253 19.23 -5.68 -2.52
C ARG A 253 20.22 -5.40 -3.65
N ARG A 254 21.51 -5.61 -3.40
CA ARG A 254 22.58 -5.38 -4.40
C ARG A 254 22.51 -6.36 -5.57
N SER A 255 22.22 -7.63 -5.28
CA SER A 255 22.02 -8.67 -6.30
C SER A 255 20.83 -8.36 -7.21
N ASP A 256 19.67 -8.03 -6.63
CA ASP A 256 18.47 -7.66 -7.38
C ASP A 256 18.69 -6.39 -8.21
N LEU A 257 19.43 -5.40 -7.68
CA LEU A 257 19.76 -4.19 -8.43
C LEU A 257 20.64 -4.50 -9.65
N SER A 258 21.70 -5.29 -9.47
CA SER A 258 22.56 -5.74 -10.57
C SER A 258 21.76 -6.52 -11.62
N ARG A 259 20.86 -7.40 -11.17
CA ARG A 259 19.95 -8.17 -12.02
C ARG A 259 19.03 -7.27 -12.83
N CYS A 260 18.42 -6.25 -12.23
CA CYS A 260 17.59 -5.28 -12.94
C CYS A 260 18.34 -4.64 -14.11
N TYR A 261 19.56 -4.15 -13.86
CA TYR A 261 20.40 -3.55 -14.91
C TYR A 261 20.78 -4.54 -16.01
N LYS A 262 21.18 -5.76 -15.63
CA LYS A 262 21.52 -6.82 -16.60
C LYS A 262 20.33 -7.19 -17.48
N ILE A 263 19.15 -7.35 -16.90
CA ILE A 263 17.92 -7.65 -17.65
C ILE A 263 17.57 -6.50 -18.58
N LEU A 264 17.66 -5.25 -18.12
CA LEU A 264 17.41 -4.08 -18.98
C LEU A 264 18.38 -4.06 -20.16
N GLN A 265 19.67 -4.23 -19.92
CA GLN A 265 20.69 -4.28 -20.96
C GLN A 265 20.42 -5.40 -21.97
N ASN A 266 20.11 -6.61 -21.50
CA ASN A 266 19.77 -7.73 -22.37
C ASN A 266 18.56 -7.41 -23.25
N LEU A 267 17.47 -6.88 -22.67
CA LEU A 267 16.28 -6.50 -23.44
C LEU A 267 16.58 -5.40 -24.46
N GLU A 268 17.42 -4.43 -24.11
CA GLU A 268 17.87 -3.37 -25.02
C GLU A 268 18.67 -3.94 -26.20
N CYS A 269 19.59 -4.89 -25.96
CA CYS A 269 20.30 -5.63 -27.00
C CYS A 269 19.36 -6.45 -27.90
N LEU A 270 18.28 -7.01 -27.33
CA LEU A 270 17.26 -7.77 -28.08
C LEU A 270 16.30 -6.88 -28.89
N GLY A 271 16.45 -5.55 -28.84
CA GLY A 271 15.69 -4.61 -29.66
C GLY A 271 14.56 -3.86 -28.95
N LEU A 272 14.53 -3.86 -27.61
CA LEU A 272 13.57 -3.09 -26.82
C LEU A 272 13.56 -1.59 -27.19
N ASN A 273 14.73 -0.99 -27.43
CA ASN A 273 14.84 0.43 -27.82
C ASN A 273 14.19 0.73 -29.18
N GLY A 274 14.31 -0.19 -30.14
CA GLY A 274 13.62 -0.08 -31.42
C GLY A 274 12.11 -0.12 -31.23
N LEU A 275 11.60 -1.09 -30.46
CA LEU A 275 10.18 -1.19 -30.13
C LEU A 275 9.65 0.09 -29.48
N ILE A 276 10.33 0.59 -28.45
CA ILE A 276 9.95 1.81 -27.71
C ILE A 276 9.89 3.02 -28.62
N THR A 277 10.84 3.16 -29.55
CA THR A 277 10.88 4.29 -30.48
C THR A 277 9.60 4.36 -31.31
N TYR A 278 9.20 3.24 -31.91
CA TYR A 278 7.97 3.18 -32.70
C TYR A 278 6.70 3.25 -31.85
N GLU A 279 6.68 2.69 -30.65
CA GLU A 279 5.56 2.85 -29.71
C GLU A 279 5.34 4.31 -29.32
N LYS A 280 6.42 5.07 -29.04
CA LYS A 280 6.35 6.52 -28.79
C LYS A 280 5.78 7.26 -30.01
N SER A 281 6.21 6.91 -31.22
CA SER A 281 5.66 7.49 -32.45
C SER A 281 4.17 7.18 -32.61
N VAL A 282 3.74 5.94 -32.37
CA VAL A 282 2.32 5.55 -32.41
C VAL A 282 1.52 6.33 -31.35
N LYS A 283 2.03 6.45 -30.12
CA LYS A 283 1.39 7.21 -29.04
C LYS A 283 1.25 8.69 -29.43
N PHE A 284 2.31 9.30 -29.95
CA PHE A 284 2.32 10.68 -30.42
C PHE A 284 1.32 10.91 -31.56
N TYR A 285 1.28 10.04 -32.58
CA TYR A 285 0.36 10.20 -33.70
C TYR A 285 -1.10 10.02 -33.28
N ARG A 286 -1.41 9.08 -32.37
CA ARG A 286 -2.77 8.94 -31.80
C ARG A 286 -3.18 10.19 -31.04
N LYS A 287 -2.31 10.70 -30.16
CA LYS A 287 -2.57 11.91 -29.36
C LYS A 287 -2.85 13.13 -30.24
N ASN A 288 -2.08 13.31 -31.31
CA ASN A 288 -2.23 14.43 -32.24
C ASN A 288 -3.21 14.16 -33.39
N LYS A 289 -4.00 13.06 -33.33
CA LYS A 289 -4.98 12.68 -34.36
C LYS A 289 -4.40 12.57 -35.79
N VAL A 290 -3.10 12.30 -35.91
CA VAL A 290 -2.40 12.14 -37.20
C VAL A 290 -2.83 10.81 -37.82
N LYS A 291 -3.31 10.85 -39.07
CA LYS A 291 -3.77 9.68 -39.84
C LYS A 291 -2.88 9.40 -41.06
N GLY A 292 -3.05 8.23 -41.67
CA GLY A 292 -2.41 7.86 -42.93
C GLY A 292 -1.12 7.06 -42.79
N ILE A 293 -0.30 7.12 -43.84
CA ILE A 293 0.86 6.24 -44.08
C ILE A 293 1.88 6.27 -42.92
N LYS A 294 2.14 7.43 -42.32
CA LYS A 294 3.07 7.57 -41.18
C LYS A 294 2.65 6.76 -39.95
N LEU A 295 1.37 6.78 -39.59
CA LEU A 295 0.84 5.99 -38.48
C LEU A 295 0.87 4.49 -38.81
N LEU A 296 0.55 4.13 -40.04
CA LEU A 296 0.56 2.73 -40.50
C LEU A 296 1.97 2.15 -40.47
N TRP A 297 2.97 2.88 -40.96
CA TRP A 297 4.39 2.50 -40.86
C TRP A 297 4.85 2.34 -39.42
N ALA A 298 4.54 3.30 -38.53
CA ALA A 298 4.92 3.19 -37.13
C ALA A 298 4.28 1.97 -36.44
N ARG A 299 3.03 1.63 -36.79
CA ARG A 299 2.35 0.42 -36.29
C ARG A 299 3.00 -0.86 -36.82
N LEU A 300 3.32 -0.92 -38.11
CA LEU A 300 3.98 -2.07 -38.72
C LEU A 300 5.36 -2.32 -38.09
N LEU A 301 6.16 -1.26 -37.92
CA LEU A 301 7.48 -1.36 -37.30
C LEU A 301 7.37 -1.73 -35.82
N SER A 302 6.46 -1.12 -35.07
CA SER A 302 6.18 -1.51 -33.68
C SER A 302 5.79 -3.00 -33.59
N PHE A 303 4.94 -3.49 -34.49
CA PHE A 303 4.59 -4.91 -34.55
C PHE A 303 5.79 -5.80 -34.87
N PHE A 304 6.60 -5.44 -35.87
CA PHE A 304 7.80 -6.19 -36.25
C PHE A 304 8.80 -6.29 -35.09
N TYR A 305 9.14 -5.17 -34.45
CA TYR A 305 10.05 -5.16 -33.30
C TYR A 305 9.47 -5.89 -32.10
N LYS A 306 8.15 -5.85 -31.90
CA LYS A 306 7.46 -6.65 -30.88
C LYS A 306 7.66 -8.14 -31.14
N GLN A 307 7.42 -8.62 -32.36
CA GLN A 307 7.61 -10.03 -32.71
C GLN A 307 9.07 -10.46 -32.58
N LYS A 308 10.01 -9.64 -33.06
CA LYS A 308 11.45 -9.88 -32.90
C LYS A 308 11.82 -10.04 -31.43
N LEU A 309 11.41 -9.10 -30.57
CA LEU A 309 11.68 -9.14 -29.14
C LEU A 309 11.11 -10.42 -28.50
N TYR A 310 9.85 -10.77 -28.77
CA TYR A 310 9.24 -11.99 -28.22
C TYR A 310 9.86 -13.29 -28.74
N PHE A 311 10.33 -13.31 -29.99
CA PHE A 311 11.04 -14.45 -30.55
C PHE A 311 12.38 -14.66 -29.84
N MET A 312 13.18 -13.61 -29.69
CA MET A 312 14.47 -13.68 -28.99
C MET A 312 14.30 -14.04 -27.51
N ILE A 313 13.29 -13.48 -26.84
CA ILE A 313 13.04 -13.75 -25.42
C ILE A 313 12.67 -15.21 -25.14
N LYS A 314 12.05 -15.93 -26.11
CA LYS A 314 11.79 -17.37 -25.94
C LYS A 314 13.07 -18.18 -25.76
N GLN A 315 14.23 -17.66 -26.19
CA GLN A 315 15.52 -18.34 -26.07
C GLN A 315 16.19 -18.07 -24.71
N GLU A 316 15.78 -16.99 -24.01
CA GLU A 316 16.41 -16.48 -22.77
C GLU A 316 15.52 -16.69 -21.52
N ASP A 317 14.41 -17.43 -21.64
CA ASP A 317 13.49 -17.79 -20.54
C ASP A 317 12.95 -16.62 -19.67
N PHE A 318 12.83 -15.40 -20.21
CA PHE A 318 12.16 -14.30 -19.48
C PHE A 318 10.63 -14.48 -19.42
N ILE A 319 10.16 -15.34 -18.51
CA ILE A 319 8.74 -15.66 -18.33
C ILE A 319 7.89 -14.40 -18.07
N PHE A 320 8.40 -13.44 -17.30
CA PHE A 320 7.67 -12.22 -16.94
C PHE A 320 7.30 -11.36 -18.15
N VAL A 321 8.06 -11.40 -19.25
CA VAL A 321 7.78 -10.57 -20.44
C VAL A 321 6.48 -10.98 -21.12
N LYS A 322 6.06 -12.24 -20.95
CA LYS A 322 4.77 -12.75 -21.45
C LYS A 322 3.58 -12.05 -20.78
N VAL A 323 3.73 -11.55 -19.54
CA VAL A 323 2.69 -10.79 -18.82
C VAL A 323 2.27 -9.54 -19.59
N TYR A 324 3.21 -8.91 -20.30
CA TYR A 324 2.98 -7.64 -20.99
C TYR A 324 2.59 -7.81 -22.47
N LYS A 325 2.47 -9.04 -22.97
CA LYS A 325 2.22 -9.31 -24.41
C LYS A 325 0.97 -8.62 -24.96
N ASN A 326 -0.06 -8.48 -24.14
CA ASN A 326 -1.34 -7.92 -24.53
C ASN A 326 -1.48 -6.42 -24.19
N GLU A 327 -0.45 -5.80 -23.63
CA GLU A 327 -0.43 -4.35 -23.39
C GLU A 327 -0.45 -3.59 -24.72
N GLN A 328 -1.01 -2.38 -24.70
CA GLN A 328 -1.05 -1.50 -25.87
C GLN A 328 0.36 -1.05 -26.30
N TYR A 329 1.24 -0.80 -25.33
CA TYR A 329 2.63 -0.39 -25.52
C TYR A 329 3.56 -1.25 -24.64
N PRO A 330 3.79 -2.53 -25.01
CA PRO A 330 4.56 -3.47 -24.20
C PRO A 330 6.01 -3.06 -23.98
N GLY A 331 6.67 -2.43 -24.96
CA GLY A 331 8.06 -1.99 -24.82
C GLY A 331 8.21 -0.86 -23.80
N LEU A 332 7.37 0.16 -23.91
CA LEU A 332 7.28 1.25 -22.94
C LEU A 332 7.00 0.70 -21.54
N MET A 333 6.10 -0.27 -21.44
CA MET A 333 5.73 -0.89 -20.17
C MET A 333 6.87 -1.69 -19.53
N LEU A 334 7.57 -2.53 -20.31
CA LEU A 334 8.72 -3.28 -19.82
C LEU A 334 9.80 -2.35 -19.27
N LYS A 335 10.14 -1.28 -20.01
CA LYS A 335 11.15 -0.31 -19.56
C LYS A 335 10.69 0.43 -18.32
N ALA A 336 9.43 0.85 -18.27
CA ALA A 336 8.85 1.52 -17.11
C ALA A 336 8.92 0.66 -15.85
N MET A 337 8.55 -0.62 -15.96
CA MET A 337 8.57 -1.57 -14.85
C MET A 337 9.98 -1.77 -14.31
N ILE A 338 10.98 -2.03 -15.17
CA ILE A 338 12.35 -2.28 -14.70
C ILE A 338 12.94 -1.03 -14.05
N LEU A 339 12.71 0.14 -14.64
CA LEU A 339 13.18 1.41 -14.08
C LEU A 339 12.49 1.75 -12.74
N ASP A 340 11.21 1.42 -12.61
CA ASP A 340 10.48 1.54 -11.34
C ASP A 340 11.10 0.63 -10.28
N MET A 341 11.37 -0.64 -10.59
CA MET A 341 12.03 -1.55 -9.64
C MET A 341 13.43 -1.07 -9.25
N ILE A 342 14.24 -0.58 -10.18
CA ILE A 342 15.55 0.04 -9.89
C ILE A 342 15.41 1.20 -8.90
N SER A 343 14.46 2.12 -9.14
CA SER A 343 14.24 3.25 -8.23
C SER A 343 13.77 2.85 -6.83
N ASN A 344 13.11 1.69 -6.70
CA ASN A 344 12.65 1.16 -5.41
C ASN A 344 13.75 0.39 -4.66
N LEU A 345 14.74 -0.16 -5.39
CA LEU A 345 15.96 -0.76 -4.83
C LEU A 345 17.00 0.28 -4.42
N GLU A 346 16.95 1.48 -5.01
CA GLU A 346 17.77 2.64 -4.68
C GLU A 346 16.90 3.83 -4.20
N PRO A 347 16.31 3.76 -3.00
CA PRO A 347 15.50 4.85 -2.49
C PRO A 347 16.37 6.11 -2.30
N LYS A 348 16.09 7.16 -3.09
CA LYS A 348 16.78 8.46 -3.02
C LYS A 348 15.82 9.51 -2.46
N ALA A 349 15.97 9.84 -1.17
CA ALA A 349 15.27 10.95 -0.53
C ALA A 349 16.17 11.62 0.50
N GLU A 350 16.08 12.94 0.65
CA GLU A 350 16.90 13.69 1.62
C GLU A 350 16.68 13.19 3.05
N VAL A 351 15.45 12.79 3.39
CA VAL A 351 15.10 12.22 4.69
C VAL A 351 15.83 10.92 5.03
N TYR A 352 16.39 10.24 4.04
CA TYR A 352 17.15 8.99 4.22
C TYR A 352 18.66 9.22 4.37
N LYS A 353 19.16 10.42 4.05
CA LYS A 353 20.59 10.72 4.19
C LYS A 353 20.99 10.69 5.66
N ARG A 354 22.16 10.11 5.93
CA ARG A 354 22.76 10.07 7.27
C ARG A 354 24.23 10.43 7.16
N ASP A 355 24.79 10.92 8.26
CA ASP A 355 26.24 11.17 8.34
C ASP A 355 27.03 9.85 8.33
N ASP A 356 26.43 8.78 8.87
CA ASP A 356 26.98 7.42 8.84
C ASP A 356 26.48 6.64 7.61
N PRO A 357 27.38 6.24 6.68
CA PRO A 357 27.03 5.46 5.50
C PRO A 357 26.40 4.09 5.80
N ASP A 358 26.79 3.45 6.92
CA ASP A 358 26.22 2.14 7.30
C ASP A 358 24.74 2.28 7.70
N ALA A 359 24.40 3.38 8.38
CA ALA A 359 23.03 3.70 8.77
C ALA A 359 22.17 4.10 7.55
N GLU A 360 22.74 4.84 6.58
CA GLU A 360 22.05 5.15 5.32
C GLU A 360 21.76 3.87 4.52
N GLU A 361 22.73 2.95 4.42
CA GLU A 361 22.55 1.64 3.78
C GLU A 361 21.53 0.77 4.52
N ALA A 362 21.49 0.84 5.86
CA ALA A 362 20.46 0.19 6.67
C ALA A 362 19.06 0.68 6.30
N ILE A 363 18.86 2.01 6.21
CA ILE A 363 17.58 2.60 5.78
C ILE A 363 17.20 2.15 4.37
N ALA A 364 18.17 2.14 3.43
CA ALA A 364 17.92 1.69 2.07
C ALA A 364 17.46 0.22 2.02
N CYS A 365 17.98 -0.64 2.88
CA CYS A 365 17.56 -2.04 3.01
C CYS A 365 16.15 -2.19 3.60
N VAL A 366 15.80 -1.39 4.63
CA VAL A 366 14.45 -1.35 5.21
C VAL A 366 13.42 -0.97 4.14
N GLU A 367 13.68 0.14 3.44
CA GLU A 367 12.81 0.62 2.37
C GLU A 367 12.70 -0.42 1.26
N ALA A 368 13.82 -0.92 0.71
CA ALA A 368 13.80 -1.87 -0.40
C ALA A 368 13.00 -3.14 -0.09
N LEU A 369 13.10 -3.69 1.14
CA LEU A 369 12.32 -4.84 1.56
C LEU A 369 10.81 -4.50 1.66
N ALA A 370 10.46 -3.34 2.22
CA ALA A 370 9.08 -2.86 2.28
C ALA A 370 8.47 -2.59 0.90
N ARG A 371 9.29 -2.29 -0.13
CA ARG A 371 8.83 -2.12 -1.52
C ARG A 371 8.45 -3.44 -2.20
N VAL A 372 8.85 -4.61 -1.70
CA VAL A 372 8.51 -5.91 -2.32
C VAL A 372 6.99 -6.11 -2.49
N PRO A 373 6.15 -6.04 -1.44
CA PRO A 373 4.69 -6.16 -1.59
C PRO A 373 4.10 -5.06 -2.49
N GLN A 374 4.64 -3.84 -2.46
CA GLN A 374 4.24 -2.77 -3.38
C GLN A 374 4.47 -3.18 -4.84
N GLN A 375 5.64 -3.72 -5.17
CA GLN A 375 5.96 -4.15 -6.52
C GLN A 375 5.10 -5.34 -6.97
N VAL A 376 4.71 -6.22 -6.05
CA VAL A 376 3.75 -7.31 -6.34
C VAL A 376 2.37 -6.75 -6.69
N ILE A 377 1.89 -5.76 -5.94
CA ILE A 377 0.61 -5.10 -6.22
C ILE A 377 0.62 -4.38 -7.59
N LYS A 378 1.74 -3.73 -7.93
CA LYS A 378 1.92 -3.01 -9.20
C LYS A 378 2.09 -3.93 -10.40
N TRP A 379 2.98 -4.92 -10.29
CA TRP A 379 3.49 -5.68 -11.44
C TRP A 379 3.17 -7.17 -11.41
N GLY A 380 2.76 -7.69 -10.26
CA GLY A 380 2.37 -9.08 -10.05
C GLY A 380 3.52 -9.95 -9.57
N HIS A 381 3.18 -11.02 -8.86
CA HIS A 381 4.13 -11.96 -8.26
C HIS A 381 5.16 -12.52 -9.26
N ILE A 382 4.74 -12.91 -10.46
CA ILE A 382 5.64 -13.50 -11.47
C ILE A 382 6.74 -12.50 -11.86
N THR A 383 6.36 -11.24 -12.11
CA THR A 383 7.30 -10.20 -12.50
C THR A 383 8.24 -9.86 -11.34
N THR A 384 7.69 -9.59 -10.15
CA THR A 384 8.52 -9.24 -8.99
C THR A 384 9.47 -10.37 -8.60
N MET A 385 9.03 -11.62 -8.61
CA MET A 385 9.88 -12.78 -8.33
C MET A 385 10.99 -12.97 -9.37
N SER A 386 10.76 -12.58 -10.64
CA SER A 386 11.76 -12.70 -11.70
C SER A 386 12.83 -11.60 -11.65
N ILE A 387 12.44 -10.39 -11.26
CA ILE A 387 13.30 -9.19 -11.30
C ILE A 387 13.95 -8.89 -9.94
N MET A 388 13.18 -8.98 -8.85
CA MET A 388 13.61 -8.77 -7.46
C MET A 388 13.64 -10.10 -6.71
N GLN A 389 14.33 -11.09 -7.29
CA GLN A 389 14.28 -12.48 -6.85
C GLN A 389 14.65 -12.66 -5.38
N ASP A 390 15.74 -12.04 -4.95
CA ASP A 390 16.34 -12.31 -3.65
C ASP A 390 15.56 -11.64 -2.52
N LEU A 391 15.15 -10.37 -2.70
CA LEU A 391 14.26 -9.69 -1.76
C LEU A 391 12.85 -10.28 -1.75
N TYR A 392 12.32 -10.71 -2.91
CA TYR A 392 11.05 -11.44 -2.98
C TYR A 392 11.10 -12.73 -2.15
N TYR A 393 12.20 -13.48 -2.26
CA TYR A 393 12.43 -14.67 -1.46
C TYR A 393 12.46 -14.33 0.03
N ILE A 394 13.24 -13.33 0.45
CA ILE A 394 13.29 -12.92 1.87
C ILE A 394 11.90 -12.54 2.38
N TYR A 395 11.14 -11.73 1.65
CA TYR A 395 9.81 -11.32 2.07
C TYR A 395 8.85 -12.51 2.20
N TYR A 396 8.66 -13.31 1.14
CA TYR A 396 7.65 -14.37 1.13
C TYR A 396 8.08 -15.70 1.76
N LYS A 397 9.38 -15.94 1.96
CA LYS A 397 9.92 -17.18 2.54
C LYS A 397 10.58 -17.00 3.90
N GLN A 398 10.79 -15.78 4.38
CA GLN A 398 11.32 -15.52 5.73
C GLN A 398 10.39 -14.62 6.53
N VAL A 399 10.04 -13.43 6.01
CA VAL A 399 9.20 -12.46 6.74
C VAL A 399 7.78 -13.00 6.95
N ILE A 400 7.07 -13.35 5.86
CA ILE A 400 5.70 -13.86 5.96
C ILE A 400 5.59 -15.14 6.82
N PRO A 401 6.43 -16.17 6.64
CA PRO A 401 6.43 -17.33 7.54
C PRO A 401 6.70 -16.97 9.00
N SER A 402 7.68 -16.10 9.27
CA SER A 402 7.93 -15.65 10.65
C SER A 402 6.70 -14.98 11.27
N LEU A 403 5.95 -14.18 10.52
CA LEU A 403 4.70 -13.59 11.01
C LEU A 403 3.64 -14.65 11.29
N ILE A 404 3.53 -15.67 10.45
CA ILE A 404 2.59 -16.79 10.64
C ILE A 404 2.95 -17.56 11.91
N ASP A 405 4.21 -17.99 12.05
CA ASP A 405 4.67 -18.78 13.18
C ASP A 405 4.47 -18.04 14.51
N ARG A 406 4.82 -16.76 14.55
CA ARG A 406 4.62 -15.92 15.74
C ARG A 406 3.14 -15.72 16.06
N TYR A 407 2.31 -15.47 15.04
CA TYR A 407 0.86 -15.30 15.24
C TYR A 407 0.23 -16.57 15.83
N GLN A 408 0.59 -17.74 15.29
CA GLN A 408 0.09 -19.04 15.77
C GLN A 408 0.52 -19.30 17.21
N TYR A 409 1.78 -19.00 17.55
CA TYR A 409 2.31 -19.15 18.90
C TYR A 409 1.55 -18.29 19.93
N ILE A 410 1.36 -17.00 19.63
CA ILE A 410 0.74 -16.04 20.57
C ILE A 410 -0.75 -16.27 20.71
N THR A 411 -1.45 -16.58 19.61
CA THR A 411 -2.91 -16.78 19.63
C THR A 411 -3.32 -18.19 20.02
N GLY A 412 -2.39 -19.15 19.99
CA GLY A 412 -2.67 -20.58 20.14
C GLY A 412 -3.52 -21.17 19.00
N LYS A 413 -3.73 -20.43 17.90
CA LYS A 413 -4.60 -20.83 16.79
C LYS A 413 -3.77 -21.09 15.54
N PRO A 414 -3.94 -22.24 14.86
CA PRO A 414 -3.30 -22.47 13.58
C PRO A 414 -3.84 -21.47 12.55
N TYR A 415 -2.94 -20.96 11.71
CA TYR A 415 -3.25 -20.05 10.61
C TYR A 415 -3.10 -20.78 9.29
N MET A 416 -4.19 -20.81 8.51
CA MET A 416 -4.19 -21.27 7.12
C MET A 416 -4.96 -20.28 6.27
N ARG A 417 -4.45 -20.02 5.06
CA ARG A 417 -5.09 -19.14 4.10
C ARG A 417 -6.44 -19.71 3.64
N ASN A 418 -7.47 -18.88 3.68
CA ASN A 418 -8.75 -19.20 3.05
C ASN A 418 -8.84 -18.48 1.70
N LEU A 419 -8.71 -19.27 0.63
CA LEU A 419 -8.72 -18.79 -0.76
C LEU A 419 -10.13 -18.80 -1.38
N ASN A 420 -11.16 -19.21 -0.62
CA ASN A 420 -12.53 -19.20 -1.11
C ASN A 420 -13.03 -17.77 -1.28
N TYR A 421 -13.85 -17.56 -2.29
CA TYR A 421 -14.56 -16.31 -2.52
C TYR A 421 -15.89 -16.30 -1.77
N VAL A 422 -16.34 -15.10 -1.42
CA VAL A 422 -17.68 -14.89 -0.86
C VAL A 422 -18.73 -15.41 -1.85
N SER A 423 -19.78 -16.04 -1.33
CA SER A 423 -20.86 -16.57 -2.15
C SER A 423 -21.61 -15.44 -2.88
N GLN A 424 -21.64 -15.50 -4.20
CA GLN A 424 -22.34 -14.51 -5.02
C GLN A 424 -23.85 -14.71 -4.95
N THR A 425 -24.59 -13.64 -4.64
CA THR A 425 -26.05 -13.63 -4.69
C THR A 425 -26.57 -13.65 -6.13
N LEU A 426 -27.77 -14.18 -6.36
CA LEU A 426 -28.41 -14.17 -7.68
C LEU A 426 -28.55 -12.73 -8.23
N LYS A 427 -28.92 -11.79 -7.35
CA LYS A 427 -29.02 -10.37 -7.66
C LYS A 427 -27.69 -9.79 -8.15
N TYR A 428 -26.59 -10.12 -7.48
CA TYR A 428 -25.25 -9.67 -7.87
C TYR A 428 -24.85 -10.26 -9.23
N ARG A 429 -25.12 -11.56 -9.47
CA ARG A 429 -24.87 -12.20 -10.78
C ARG A 429 -25.63 -11.51 -11.91
N ILE A 430 -26.90 -11.16 -11.69
CA ILE A 430 -27.72 -10.43 -12.66
C ILE A 430 -27.16 -9.02 -12.89
N LYS A 431 -26.78 -8.30 -11.84
CA LYS A 431 -26.16 -6.96 -11.93
C LYS A 431 -24.88 -6.98 -12.80
N LYS A 432 -24.08 -8.04 -12.69
CA LYS A 432 -22.82 -8.21 -13.45
C LYS A 432 -23.03 -8.52 -14.93
N LEU A 433 -24.22 -8.98 -15.33
CA LEU A 433 -24.56 -9.23 -16.73
C LEU A 433 -24.83 -7.94 -17.52
N TRP A 434 -25.14 -6.83 -16.85
CA TRP A 434 -25.39 -5.56 -17.52
C TRP A 434 -24.11 -4.92 -18.09
N PRO A 435 -24.12 -4.42 -19.34
CA PRO A 435 -22.93 -3.92 -20.02
C PRO A 435 -22.28 -2.69 -19.37
N PHE A 436 -23.01 -1.95 -18.51
CA PHE A 436 -22.43 -0.87 -17.71
C PHE A 436 -21.35 -1.35 -16.71
N PHE A 437 -21.39 -2.62 -16.29
CA PHE A 437 -20.41 -3.24 -15.41
C PHE A 437 -19.36 -4.11 -16.14
N LYS A 438 -19.41 -4.17 -17.49
CA LYS A 438 -18.51 -5.00 -18.32
C LYS A 438 -17.09 -4.46 -18.49
N LYS A 439 -16.70 -3.33 -17.88
CA LYS A 439 -15.30 -2.87 -17.91
C LYS A 439 -14.45 -3.70 -16.93
N THR A 440 -14.25 -4.98 -17.25
CA THR A 440 -13.28 -5.88 -16.59
C THR A 440 -11.86 -5.67 -17.11
N SER A 441 -11.67 -4.82 -18.12
CA SER A 441 -10.34 -4.39 -18.54
C SER A 441 -9.79 -3.40 -17.53
N LEU A 442 -8.56 -3.65 -17.06
CA LEU A 442 -7.78 -2.62 -16.39
C LEU A 442 -7.81 -1.34 -17.25
N PRO A 443 -8.05 -0.16 -16.66
CA PRO A 443 -7.90 1.10 -17.38
C PRO A 443 -6.47 1.20 -17.93
N SER A 444 -6.28 1.99 -18.99
CA SER A 444 -5.03 1.95 -19.75
C SER A 444 -3.83 2.22 -18.82
N ARG A 445 -2.88 1.28 -18.78
CA ARG A 445 -1.62 1.41 -18.04
C ARG A 445 -0.63 2.24 -18.84
N GLU A 446 -1.04 3.43 -19.25
CA GLU A 446 -0.17 4.32 -19.99
C GLU A 446 1.02 4.75 -19.12
N VAL A 447 2.23 4.65 -19.68
CA VAL A 447 3.46 5.24 -19.14
C VAL A 447 3.92 6.36 -20.04
#